data_AF-A0A437RKS4-F1
#
_entry.id   AF-A0A437RKS4-F1
#
_cell.length_a   1.000
_cell.length_b   1.000
_cell.length_c   1.000
_cell.angle_alpha   90.00
_cell.angle_beta   90.00
_cell.angle_gamma   90.00
#
_symmetry.space_group_name_H-M   'P 1'
#
loop_
_entity.id
_entity.type
_entity.pdbx_description
1 polymer ?
#
loop_
_entity_poly.entity_id
_entity_poly.type
_entity_poly.pdbx_seq_one_letter_code
_entity_poly.pdbx_strand_id
1 'polypeptide(L)'
;MSMFPPDHALRTTLADEIHARPPEAVEAPARASYVAVLVEADQRTREFGHLCSLCDSLGVEPPLPGASHFRAEFNTERGHCRLKWERHGEFSGYTVIAADVNERPFQAVAASLLPEGWLAALPGATIAAAHATLLVAPEETRLAGLLEQAFAGQTVAGAVVADGAARVYTDFRLHEGCTRFVLVDNHLTERQAGRTLQRLFEIEAYRTLALLALPIARRQGPRIVQIEAALAQLTDGIARGEGDDEVLLHELTRLAAEVESGLAASQFRFGACRAYEDLVMRRIAELREQRLSGVPPIEEFMARRFRPAVATCATVSQRLHDLSERVAQASALLSTRVDITRERQNQALLASMDRRAKLQLRLQQTVEGLSVAAICYYVAGLVGYGAKGLKAGGLPVNADLLTGLSIPLVAVAVVLAVRRARRRVAADEAAH
;
A
#
# COMPACT_ATOMS: atom_id res chain seq x y z
N MET A 1 20.89 -50.19 5.55
CA MET A 1 21.49 -49.08 4.77
C MET A 1 20.36 -48.26 4.22
N SER A 2 20.34 -46.94 4.47
CA SER A 2 19.36 -46.05 3.83
C SER A 2 19.57 -46.09 2.32
N MET A 3 18.50 -46.29 1.55
CA MET A 3 18.51 -46.34 0.08
C MET A 3 18.84 -44.97 -0.55
N PHE A 4 18.77 -43.89 0.23
CA PHE A 4 18.96 -42.51 -0.21
C PHE A 4 19.92 -41.73 0.72
N PRO A 5 20.50 -40.61 0.24
CA PRO A 5 21.20 -39.65 1.07
C PRO A 5 20.34 -39.13 2.24
N PRO A 6 20.94 -38.47 3.25
CA PRO A 6 20.20 -37.84 4.33
C PRO A 6 19.09 -36.93 3.81
N ASP A 7 17.91 -37.06 4.39
CA ASP A 7 16.74 -36.32 3.93
C ASP A 7 16.82 -34.84 4.29
N HIS A 8 16.27 -33.97 3.45
CA HIS A 8 16.16 -32.55 3.79
C HIS A 8 15.18 -32.39 4.98
N ALA A 9 15.52 -31.58 5.98
CA ALA A 9 14.76 -31.46 7.24
C ALA A 9 13.27 -31.13 7.05
N LEU A 10 12.93 -30.40 5.98
CA LEU A 10 11.55 -30.00 5.67
C LEU A 10 10.83 -30.91 4.65
N ARG A 11 11.48 -31.94 4.09
CA ARG A 11 10.90 -32.68 2.96
C ARG A 11 9.54 -33.28 3.30
N THR A 12 9.42 -33.97 4.43
CA THR A 12 8.16 -34.59 4.87
C THR A 12 7.10 -33.54 5.14
N THR A 13 7.43 -32.49 5.91
CA THR A 13 6.49 -31.40 6.21
C THR A 13 5.94 -30.72 4.95
N LEU A 14 6.80 -30.45 3.96
CA LEU A 14 6.39 -29.84 2.70
C LEU A 14 5.59 -30.81 1.82
N ALA A 15 5.90 -32.10 1.85
CA ALA A 15 5.12 -33.12 1.15
C ALA A 15 3.72 -33.28 1.76
N ASP A 16 3.63 -33.31 3.09
CA ASP A 16 2.38 -33.44 3.83
C ASP A 16 1.46 -32.22 3.66
N GLU A 17 2.03 -31.01 3.53
CA GLU A 17 1.25 -29.78 3.31
C GLU A 17 0.37 -29.85 2.05
N ILE A 18 0.85 -30.49 0.98
CA ILE A 18 0.09 -30.67 -0.27
C ILE A 18 -1.13 -31.58 -0.05
N HIS A 19 -1.05 -32.49 0.92
CA HIS A 19 -2.09 -33.47 1.24
C HIS A 19 -2.92 -33.10 2.48
N ALA A 20 -2.68 -31.95 3.11
CA ALA A 20 -3.30 -31.55 4.36
C ALA A 20 -4.83 -31.33 4.26
N ARG A 21 -5.36 -31.02 3.08
CA ARG A 21 -6.75 -30.54 2.92
C ARG A 21 -7.57 -31.28 1.85
N PRO A 22 -7.72 -32.63 1.92
CA PRO A 22 -8.54 -33.35 0.96
C PRO A 22 -10.02 -32.92 1.01
N PRO A 23 -10.75 -32.91 -0.11
CA PRO A 23 -12.21 -32.75 -0.07
C PRO A 23 -12.86 -33.89 0.71
N GLU A 24 -13.95 -33.61 1.42
CA GLU A 24 -14.76 -34.65 2.07
C GLU A 24 -15.53 -35.45 1.01
N ALA A 25 -15.54 -36.77 1.08
CA ALA A 25 -16.44 -37.57 0.24
C ALA A 25 -17.89 -37.37 0.71
N VAL A 26 -18.84 -37.11 -0.20
CA VAL A 26 -20.25 -36.87 0.14
C VAL A 26 -21.13 -37.69 -0.79
N GLU A 27 -22.03 -38.49 -0.24
CA GLU A 27 -22.99 -39.29 -1.01
C GLU A 27 -24.36 -38.62 -1.00
N ALA A 28 -25.07 -38.63 -2.14
CA ALA A 28 -26.45 -38.17 -2.20
C ALA A 28 -27.41 -39.25 -1.67
N PRO A 29 -28.46 -38.91 -0.90
CA PRO A 29 -28.83 -37.57 -0.46
C PRO A 29 -28.02 -37.08 0.76
N ALA A 30 -27.63 -35.82 0.74
CA ALA A 30 -26.88 -35.19 1.83
C ALA A 30 -27.22 -33.72 2.03
N ARG A 31 -26.86 -33.20 3.19
CA ARG A 31 -26.94 -31.77 3.51
C ARG A 31 -25.64 -31.30 4.12
N ALA A 32 -25.33 -30.03 3.89
CA ALA A 32 -24.16 -29.41 4.47
C ALA A 32 -24.44 -27.98 4.91
N SER A 33 -23.74 -27.56 5.95
CA SER A 33 -23.73 -26.19 6.44
C SER A 33 -22.29 -25.72 6.49
N TYR A 34 -22.06 -24.49 6.05
CA TYR A 34 -20.76 -23.87 6.04
C TYR A 34 -20.82 -22.52 6.73
N VAL A 35 -19.81 -22.22 7.56
CA VAL A 35 -19.62 -20.92 8.19
C VAL A 35 -18.16 -20.52 8.03
N ALA A 36 -17.92 -19.35 7.45
CA ALA A 36 -16.63 -18.68 7.44
C ALA A 36 -16.65 -17.55 8.48
N VAL A 37 -15.67 -17.58 9.39
CA VAL A 37 -15.53 -16.58 10.47
C VAL A 37 -14.20 -15.88 10.33
N LEU A 38 -14.22 -14.54 10.26
CA LEU A 38 -13.01 -13.72 10.41
C LEU A 38 -12.51 -13.85 11.84
N VAL A 39 -11.28 -14.31 12.01
CA VAL A 39 -10.67 -14.52 13.33
C VAL A 39 -9.35 -13.78 13.39
N GLU A 40 -9.32 -12.77 14.25
CA GLU A 40 -8.14 -11.94 14.48
C GLU A 40 -7.04 -12.74 15.20
N ALA A 41 -5.79 -12.26 15.10
CA ALA A 41 -4.63 -12.97 15.64
C ALA A 41 -4.74 -13.27 17.15
N ASP A 42 -5.30 -12.34 17.93
CA ASP A 42 -5.50 -12.46 19.38
C ASP A 42 -6.65 -13.41 19.76
N GLN A 43 -7.51 -13.77 18.80
CA GLN A 43 -8.64 -14.68 18.99
C GLN A 43 -8.29 -16.13 18.65
N ARG A 44 -7.18 -16.40 17.95
CA ARG A 44 -6.80 -17.74 17.46
C ARG A 44 -6.65 -18.79 18.56
N THR A 45 -6.13 -18.42 19.72
CA THR A 45 -6.03 -19.34 20.86
C THR A 45 -7.42 -19.71 21.40
N ARG A 46 -8.36 -18.75 21.44
CA ARG A 46 -9.75 -19.01 21.87
C ARG A 46 -10.49 -19.85 20.84
N GLU A 47 -10.27 -19.59 19.55
CA GLU A 47 -10.84 -20.37 18.45
C GLU A 47 -10.45 -21.85 18.58
N PHE A 48 -9.15 -22.10 18.78
CA PHE A 48 -8.64 -23.45 18.96
C PHE A 48 -9.21 -24.11 20.22
N GLY A 49 -9.24 -23.41 21.35
CA GLY A 49 -9.85 -23.91 22.59
C GLY A 49 -11.34 -24.23 22.45
N HIS A 50 -12.08 -23.44 21.67
CA HIS A 50 -13.50 -23.65 21.39
C HIS A 50 -13.76 -24.88 20.50
N LEU A 51 -12.83 -25.18 19.59
CA LEU A 51 -12.87 -26.42 18.81
C LEU A 51 -12.53 -27.64 19.68
N CYS A 52 -11.53 -27.53 20.56
CA CYS A 52 -11.18 -28.61 21.48
C CYS A 52 -12.33 -28.93 22.45
N SER A 53 -13.02 -27.91 22.98
CA SER A 53 -14.15 -28.12 23.88
C SER A 53 -15.32 -28.87 23.21
N LEU A 54 -15.53 -28.67 21.91
CA LEU A 54 -16.48 -29.48 21.13
C LEU A 54 -16.06 -30.95 21.12
N CYS A 55 -14.80 -31.20 20.82
CA CYS A 55 -14.24 -32.55 20.73
C CYS A 55 -14.34 -33.26 22.09
N ASP A 56 -13.98 -32.58 23.18
CA ASP A 56 -14.10 -33.09 24.54
C ASP A 56 -15.55 -33.43 24.89
N SER A 57 -16.50 -32.54 24.55
CA SER A 57 -17.93 -32.76 24.84
C SER A 57 -18.56 -33.92 24.07
N LEU A 58 -17.97 -34.29 22.92
CA LEU A 58 -18.46 -35.34 22.03
C LEU A 58 -17.57 -36.59 22.04
N GLY A 59 -16.54 -36.64 22.91
CA GLY A 59 -15.66 -37.80 23.07
C GLY A 59 -14.76 -38.08 21.87
N VAL A 60 -14.37 -37.05 21.10
CA VAL A 60 -13.47 -37.16 19.95
C VAL A 60 -12.10 -36.57 20.32
N GLU A 61 -11.02 -37.14 19.77
CA GLU A 61 -9.68 -36.60 19.96
C GLU A 61 -9.56 -35.20 19.32
N PRO A 62 -9.13 -34.18 20.08
CA PRO A 62 -8.99 -32.82 19.55
C PRO A 62 -7.79 -32.71 18.57
N PRO A 63 -7.76 -31.66 17.72
CA PRO A 63 -6.61 -31.40 16.86
C PRO A 63 -5.33 -31.15 17.67
N LEU A 64 -4.19 -31.51 17.10
CA LEU A 64 -2.89 -31.20 17.69
C LEU A 64 -2.64 -29.68 17.76
N PRO A 65 -1.89 -29.19 18.77
CA PRO A 65 -1.49 -27.79 18.84
C PRO A 65 -0.80 -27.33 17.54
N GLY A 66 -1.23 -26.19 17.02
CA GLY A 66 -0.68 -25.62 15.78
C GLY A 66 -1.32 -26.12 14.50
N ALA A 67 -2.22 -27.11 14.55
CA ALA A 67 -2.96 -27.61 13.39
C ALA A 67 -3.64 -26.47 12.61
N SER A 68 -3.65 -26.59 11.29
CA SER A 68 -4.29 -25.65 10.37
C SER A 68 -5.58 -26.20 9.75
N HIS A 69 -5.91 -27.45 10.07
CA HIS A 69 -7.09 -28.16 9.60
C HIS A 69 -7.43 -29.26 10.60
N PHE A 70 -8.69 -29.68 10.62
CA PHE A 70 -9.19 -30.73 11.50
C PHE A 70 -10.43 -31.37 10.88
N ARG A 71 -10.61 -32.67 11.13
CA ARG A 71 -11.79 -33.43 10.73
C ARG A 71 -12.20 -34.35 11.86
N ALA A 72 -13.49 -34.43 12.08
CA ALA A 72 -14.07 -35.35 13.05
C ALA A 72 -15.42 -35.83 12.57
N GLU A 73 -15.74 -37.07 12.92
CA GLU A 73 -17.10 -37.59 12.89
C GLU A 73 -17.68 -37.46 14.30
N PHE A 74 -18.90 -36.96 14.37
CA PHE A 74 -19.60 -36.72 15.62
C PHE A 74 -20.91 -37.48 15.65
N ASN A 75 -21.11 -38.22 16.73
CA ASN A 75 -22.40 -38.78 17.11
C ASN A 75 -23.00 -37.89 18.18
N THR A 76 -24.04 -37.14 17.84
CA THR A 76 -24.76 -36.28 18.79
C THR A 76 -26.14 -36.86 19.06
N GLU A 77 -26.81 -36.39 20.12
CA GLU A 77 -28.21 -36.75 20.39
C GLU A 77 -29.16 -36.40 19.24
N ARG A 78 -28.75 -35.46 18.37
CA ARG A 78 -29.53 -34.98 17.22
C ARG A 78 -29.22 -35.75 15.94
N GLY A 79 -28.17 -36.57 15.92
CA GLY A 79 -27.79 -37.42 14.80
C GLY A 79 -26.29 -37.47 14.53
N HIS A 80 -25.91 -38.15 13.45
CA HIS A 80 -24.52 -38.26 13.01
C HIS A 80 -24.15 -37.14 12.02
N CYS A 81 -23.00 -36.51 12.21
CA CYS A 81 -22.45 -35.53 11.29
C CYS A 81 -20.94 -35.56 11.24
N ARG A 82 -20.35 -35.02 10.17
CA ARG A 82 -18.92 -34.78 10.05
C ARG A 82 -18.64 -33.29 10.10
N LEU A 83 -17.65 -32.89 10.87
CA LEU A 83 -17.12 -31.53 10.90
C LEU A 83 -15.76 -31.50 10.22
N LYS A 84 -15.58 -30.55 9.31
CA LYS A 84 -14.30 -30.14 8.77
C LYS A 84 -14.03 -28.70 9.18
N TRP A 85 -12.89 -28.46 9.83
CA TRP A 85 -12.38 -27.12 10.14
C TRP A 85 -11.11 -26.85 9.33
N GLU A 86 -11.01 -25.65 8.76
CA GLU A 86 -9.84 -25.20 8.02
C GLU A 86 -9.49 -23.77 8.41
N ARG A 87 -8.25 -23.58 8.88
CA ARG A 87 -7.67 -22.28 9.15
C ARG A 87 -7.05 -21.71 7.88
N HIS A 88 -7.44 -20.50 7.55
CA HIS A 88 -6.85 -19.68 6.48
C HIS A 88 -6.20 -18.44 7.11
N GLY A 89 -5.65 -17.55 6.26
CA GLY A 89 -4.96 -16.34 6.73
C GLY A 89 -5.86 -15.44 7.59
N GLU A 90 -6.96 -14.94 7.01
CA GLU A 90 -7.86 -13.98 7.70
C GLU A 90 -9.07 -14.63 8.36
N PHE A 91 -9.41 -15.87 7.99
CA PHE A 91 -10.66 -16.51 8.42
C PHE A 91 -10.45 -17.99 8.69
N SER A 92 -11.46 -18.61 9.29
CA SER A 92 -11.57 -20.06 9.44
C SER A 92 -12.91 -20.54 8.89
N GLY A 93 -12.88 -21.66 8.17
CA GLY A 93 -14.05 -22.32 7.61
C GLY A 93 -14.46 -23.52 8.45
N TYR A 94 -15.75 -23.63 8.71
CA TYR A 94 -16.38 -24.76 9.40
C TYR A 94 -17.41 -25.36 8.47
N THR A 95 -17.22 -26.61 8.05
CA THR A 95 -18.16 -27.35 7.22
C THR A 95 -18.73 -28.51 8.02
N VAL A 96 -20.05 -28.53 8.18
CA VAL A 96 -20.78 -29.65 8.77
C VAL A 96 -21.49 -30.39 7.65
N ILE A 97 -21.31 -31.70 7.57
CA ILE A 97 -21.92 -32.55 6.54
C ILE A 97 -22.67 -33.66 7.23
N ALA A 98 -23.89 -33.94 6.79
CA ALA A 98 -24.65 -35.09 7.25
C ALA A 98 -25.37 -35.75 6.07
N ALA A 99 -25.57 -37.06 6.16
CA ALA A 99 -26.52 -37.74 5.29
C ALA A 99 -27.90 -37.12 5.49
N ASP A 100 -28.65 -36.94 4.40
CA ASP A 100 -29.99 -36.36 4.48
C ASP A 100 -31.04 -37.47 4.46
N VAL A 101 -31.99 -37.37 5.37
CA VAL A 101 -33.17 -38.26 5.46
C VAL A 101 -34.44 -37.51 5.04
N ASN A 102 -34.34 -36.23 4.66
CA ASN A 102 -35.48 -35.41 4.28
C ASN A 102 -35.55 -35.19 2.76
N GLU A 103 -36.77 -35.20 2.23
CA GLU A 103 -37.00 -34.98 0.81
C GLU A 103 -37.14 -33.49 0.44
N ARG A 104 -37.13 -32.58 1.43
CA ARG A 104 -37.38 -31.14 1.24
C ARG A 104 -36.13 -30.31 1.59
N PRO A 105 -35.61 -29.51 0.65
CA PRO A 105 -34.47 -28.62 0.88
C PRO A 105 -34.64 -27.73 2.11
N PHE A 106 -33.58 -27.66 2.92
CA PHE A 106 -33.41 -26.70 4.01
C PHE A 106 -34.43 -26.74 5.16
N GLN A 107 -35.34 -27.72 5.21
CA GLN A 107 -36.21 -27.91 6.38
C GLN A 107 -35.42 -28.25 7.65
N ALA A 108 -34.30 -28.93 7.49
CA ALA A 108 -33.34 -29.14 8.57
C ALA A 108 -31.93 -29.06 7.98
N VAL A 109 -31.05 -28.32 8.66
CA VAL A 109 -29.71 -27.97 8.17
C VAL A 109 -28.64 -28.77 8.91
N ALA A 110 -27.49 -29.06 8.29
CA ALA A 110 -26.46 -29.89 8.93
C ALA A 110 -25.94 -29.27 10.25
N ALA A 111 -25.86 -27.94 10.31
CA ALA A 111 -25.46 -27.19 11.49
C ALA A 111 -26.35 -27.46 12.73
N SER A 112 -27.62 -27.86 12.57
CA SER A 112 -28.49 -28.12 13.72
C SER A 112 -28.11 -29.39 14.50
N LEU A 113 -27.23 -30.22 13.93
CA LEU A 113 -26.71 -31.43 14.55
C LEU A 113 -25.61 -31.16 15.57
N LEU A 114 -24.96 -29.98 15.49
CA LEU A 114 -23.99 -29.55 16.50
C LEU A 114 -24.69 -29.13 17.80
N PRO A 115 -23.97 -29.14 18.94
CA PRO A 115 -24.49 -28.63 20.20
C PRO A 115 -25.03 -27.20 20.04
N GLU A 116 -26.16 -26.94 20.70
CA GLU A 116 -26.83 -25.65 20.62
C GLU A 116 -25.93 -24.52 21.10
N GLY A 117 -25.94 -23.40 20.37
CA GLY A 117 -25.11 -22.25 20.68
C GLY A 117 -23.62 -22.40 20.34
N TRP A 118 -23.12 -23.60 19.98
CA TRP A 118 -21.69 -23.80 19.72
C TRP A 118 -21.19 -22.95 18.55
N LEU A 119 -21.90 -22.93 17.42
CA LEU A 119 -21.56 -22.06 16.28
C LEU A 119 -21.69 -20.57 16.62
N ALA A 120 -22.70 -20.19 17.42
CA ALA A 120 -22.93 -18.81 17.81
C ALA A 120 -21.86 -18.28 18.79
N ALA A 121 -21.21 -19.18 19.54
CA ALA A 121 -20.14 -18.87 20.47
C ALA A 121 -18.75 -18.87 19.81
N LEU A 122 -18.64 -19.12 18.50
CA LEU A 122 -17.37 -19.02 17.77
C LEU A 122 -16.77 -17.61 17.94
N PRO A 123 -15.48 -17.49 18.28
CA PRO A 123 -14.83 -16.19 18.35
C PRO A 123 -14.66 -15.61 16.94
N GLY A 124 -14.84 -14.30 16.84
CA GLY A 124 -14.69 -13.56 15.58
C GLY A 124 -16.02 -13.09 15.00
N ALA A 125 -16.03 -12.83 13.69
CA ALA A 125 -17.21 -12.32 12.98
C ALA A 125 -17.55 -13.19 11.77
N THR A 126 -18.80 -13.64 11.66
CA THR A 126 -19.25 -14.41 10.50
C THR A 126 -19.18 -13.54 9.25
N ILE A 127 -18.37 -13.95 8.27
CA ILE A 127 -18.25 -13.27 6.98
C ILE A 127 -19.11 -13.93 5.91
N ALA A 128 -19.31 -15.24 5.99
CA ALA A 128 -20.18 -15.97 5.09
C ALA A 128 -20.78 -17.18 5.80
N ALA A 129 -22.04 -17.47 5.49
CA ALA A 129 -22.70 -18.69 5.93
C ALA A 129 -23.55 -19.24 4.79
N ALA A 130 -23.55 -20.55 4.64
CA ALA A 130 -24.24 -21.23 3.56
C ALA A 130 -24.84 -22.56 4.03
N HIS A 131 -25.95 -22.93 3.41
CA HIS A 131 -26.50 -24.27 3.47
C HIS A 131 -26.55 -24.85 2.07
N ALA A 132 -26.26 -26.13 1.98
CA ALA A 132 -26.39 -26.90 0.76
C ALA A 132 -27.23 -28.15 1.00
N THR A 133 -28.02 -28.51 0.00
CA THR A 133 -28.65 -29.82 -0.11
C THR A 133 -28.15 -30.49 -1.38
N LEU A 134 -27.85 -31.78 -1.29
CA LEU A 134 -27.45 -32.65 -2.38
C LEU A 134 -28.57 -33.67 -2.56
N LEU A 135 -29.30 -33.52 -3.65
CA LEU A 135 -30.46 -34.33 -4.01
C LEU A 135 -30.05 -35.41 -5.01
N VAL A 136 -30.61 -36.60 -4.88
CA VAL A 136 -30.63 -37.57 -5.98
C VAL A 136 -31.52 -37.01 -7.10
N ALA A 137 -31.10 -37.08 -8.36
CA ALA A 137 -31.81 -36.54 -9.52
C ALA A 137 -33.33 -36.80 -9.49
N PRO A 138 -34.16 -35.80 -9.13
CA PRO A 138 -35.60 -35.95 -9.15
C PRO A 138 -36.15 -35.70 -10.56
N GLU A 139 -37.40 -36.09 -10.79
CA GLU A 139 -38.13 -35.68 -12.00
C GLU A 139 -38.19 -34.15 -12.13
N GLU A 140 -38.19 -33.63 -13.36
CA GLU A 140 -38.03 -32.19 -13.62
C GLU A 140 -39.15 -31.34 -13.00
N THR A 141 -40.39 -31.82 -13.00
CA THR A 141 -41.53 -31.15 -12.34
C THR A 141 -41.33 -31.07 -10.82
N ARG A 142 -40.80 -32.14 -10.21
CA ARG A 142 -40.48 -32.18 -8.78
C ARG A 142 -39.32 -31.24 -8.48
N LEU A 143 -38.29 -31.23 -9.31
CA LEU A 143 -37.16 -30.31 -9.17
C LEU A 143 -37.63 -28.86 -9.15
N ALA A 144 -38.50 -28.46 -10.08
CA ALA A 144 -39.04 -27.11 -10.14
C ALA A 144 -39.72 -26.70 -8.80
N GLY A 145 -40.56 -27.57 -8.23
CA GLY A 145 -41.20 -27.31 -6.94
C GLY A 145 -40.23 -27.24 -5.76
N LEU A 146 -39.16 -28.04 -5.77
CA LEU A 146 -38.10 -28.00 -4.74
C LEU A 146 -37.27 -26.71 -4.84
N LEU A 147 -36.98 -26.24 -6.05
CA LEU A 147 -36.28 -24.97 -6.28
C LEU A 147 -37.15 -23.77 -5.86
N GLU A 148 -38.45 -23.80 -6.16
CA GLU A 148 -39.38 -22.76 -5.72
C GLU A 148 -39.42 -22.64 -4.20
N GLN A 149 -39.48 -23.78 -3.50
CA GLN A 149 -39.42 -23.84 -2.03
C GLN A 149 -38.06 -23.37 -1.48
N ALA A 150 -36.96 -23.78 -2.11
CA ALA A 150 -35.61 -23.43 -1.68
C ALA A 150 -35.32 -21.91 -1.76
N PHE A 151 -35.82 -21.26 -2.81
CA PHE A 151 -35.45 -19.87 -3.17
C PHE A 151 -36.63 -18.90 -3.14
N ALA A 152 -37.79 -19.30 -2.58
CA ALA A 152 -38.99 -18.45 -2.47
C ALA A 152 -39.39 -17.78 -3.80
N GLY A 153 -39.37 -18.55 -4.90
CA GLY A 153 -39.74 -18.11 -6.24
C GLY A 153 -38.81 -17.07 -6.90
N GLN A 154 -37.63 -16.80 -6.33
CA GLN A 154 -36.67 -15.86 -6.92
C GLN A 154 -35.96 -16.44 -8.13
N THR A 155 -35.48 -15.56 -9.02
CA THR A 155 -34.62 -15.98 -10.14
C THR A 155 -33.29 -16.51 -9.63
N VAL A 156 -32.97 -17.74 -10.00
CA VAL A 156 -31.74 -18.42 -9.63
C VAL A 156 -30.67 -18.29 -10.72
N ALA A 157 -29.41 -18.32 -10.32
CA ALA A 157 -28.31 -18.73 -11.16
C ALA A 157 -28.16 -20.26 -11.06
N GLY A 158 -27.71 -20.89 -12.14
CA GLY A 158 -27.52 -22.31 -12.17
C GLY A 158 -26.87 -22.82 -13.45
N ALA A 159 -26.22 -23.96 -13.32
CA ALA A 159 -25.48 -24.59 -14.40
C ALA A 159 -25.46 -26.11 -14.21
N VAL A 160 -25.24 -26.82 -15.31
CA VAL A 160 -24.71 -28.18 -15.27
C VAL A 160 -23.22 -28.06 -14.93
N VAL A 161 -22.72 -28.86 -14.00
CA VAL A 161 -21.33 -28.81 -13.51
C VAL A 161 -20.71 -30.20 -13.54
N ALA A 162 -19.40 -30.25 -13.28
CA ALA A 162 -18.63 -31.49 -13.20
C ALA A 162 -18.80 -32.35 -14.48
N ASP A 163 -18.70 -31.71 -15.65
CA ASP A 163 -18.80 -32.34 -16.96
C ASP A 163 -20.14 -33.06 -17.24
N GLY A 164 -21.24 -32.63 -16.61
CA GLY A 164 -22.55 -33.25 -16.78
C GLY A 164 -23.05 -34.03 -15.56
N ALA A 165 -22.17 -34.28 -14.59
CA ALA A 165 -22.45 -35.13 -13.44
C ALA A 165 -23.42 -34.53 -12.42
N ALA A 166 -23.61 -33.21 -12.44
CA ALA A 166 -24.55 -32.56 -11.54
C ALA A 166 -25.15 -31.27 -12.11
N ARG A 167 -26.21 -30.80 -11.46
CA ARG A 167 -26.76 -29.45 -11.64
C ARG A 167 -26.66 -28.68 -10.34
N VAL A 168 -26.32 -27.40 -10.40
CA VAL A 168 -26.24 -26.51 -9.24
C VAL A 168 -27.18 -25.34 -9.43
N TYR A 169 -27.84 -24.92 -8.35
CA TYR A 169 -28.69 -23.74 -8.30
C TYR A 169 -28.43 -22.92 -7.04
N THR A 170 -28.46 -21.60 -7.18
CA THR A 170 -28.36 -20.63 -6.08
C THR A 170 -28.89 -19.26 -6.51
N ASP A 171 -29.38 -18.44 -5.60
CA ASP A 171 -29.72 -17.04 -5.85
C ASP A 171 -28.72 -16.04 -5.23
N PHE A 172 -27.69 -16.54 -4.54
CA PHE A 172 -26.71 -15.76 -3.76
C PHE A 172 -27.33 -14.78 -2.74
N ARG A 173 -28.58 -15.01 -2.34
CA ARG A 173 -29.28 -14.23 -1.31
C ARG A 173 -29.20 -14.91 0.04
N LEU A 174 -29.34 -14.09 1.09
CA LEU A 174 -29.46 -14.61 2.44
C LEU A 174 -30.91 -15.01 2.72
N HIS A 175 -31.07 -16.27 3.09
CA HIS A 175 -32.28 -16.86 3.62
C HIS A 175 -31.99 -17.21 5.07
N GLU A 176 -32.63 -16.54 6.02
CA GLU A 176 -32.37 -16.73 7.47
C GLU A 176 -30.88 -16.52 7.83
N GLY A 177 -30.23 -15.56 7.15
CA GLY A 177 -28.82 -15.25 7.37
C GLY A 177 -27.82 -16.14 6.63
N CYS A 178 -28.28 -17.16 5.88
CA CYS A 178 -27.41 -18.06 5.13
C CYS A 178 -27.74 -18.07 3.64
N THR A 179 -26.73 -18.17 2.78
CA THR A 179 -26.96 -18.50 1.37
C THR A 179 -27.38 -19.94 1.18
N ARG A 180 -28.07 -20.25 0.09
CA ARG A 180 -28.57 -21.60 -0.21
C ARG A 180 -28.00 -22.11 -1.54
N PHE A 181 -27.60 -23.37 -1.54
CA PHE A 181 -27.16 -24.11 -2.73
C PHE A 181 -27.96 -25.41 -2.86
N VAL A 182 -28.56 -25.64 -4.02
CA VAL A 182 -29.17 -26.92 -4.35
C VAL A 182 -28.29 -27.61 -5.38
N LEU A 183 -27.74 -28.77 -5.01
CA LEU A 183 -27.03 -29.66 -5.91
C LEU A 183 -27.95 -30.81 -6.26
N VAL A 184 -28.02 -31.15 -7.54
CA VAL A 184 -28.72 -32.32 -8.04
C VAL A 184 -27.68 -33.26 -8.61
N ASP A 185 -27.57 -34.43 -7.99
CA ASP A 185 -26.67 -35.49 -8.40
C ASP A 185 -27.28 -36.31 -9.55
N ASN A 186 -26.63 -36.27 -10.70
CA ASN A 186 -26.98 -37.14 -11.84
C ASN A 186 -26.12 -38.41 -11.87
N HIS A 187 -24.83 -38.32 -11.53
CA HIS A 187 -23.85 -39.42 -11.52
C HIS A 187 -22.49 -38.99 -10.91
N LEU A 188 -22.52 -38.18 -9.85
CA LEU A 188 -21.33 -37.78 -9.10
C LEU A 188 -20.74 -38.98 -8.36
N THR A 189 -19.42 -39.13 -8.43
CA THR A 189 -18.69 -39.86 -7.39
C THR A 189 -18.72 -39.05 -6.09
N GLU A 190 -18.62 -39.71 -4.94
CA GLU A 190 -18.66 -39.03 -3.64
C GLU A 190 -17.60 -37.92 -3.51
N ARG A 191 -16.41 -38.14 -4.08
CA ARG A 191 -15.33 -37.13 -4.11
C ARG A 191 -15.62 -35.98 -5.08
N GLN A 192 -16.36 -36.21 -6.16
CA GLN A 192 -16.82 -35.11 -7.03
C GLN A 192 -17.89 -34.27 -6.33
N ALA A 193 -18.84 -34.89 -5.62
CA ALA A 193 -19.84 -34.18 -4.84
C ALA A 193 -19.19 -33.29 -3.77
N GLY A 194 -18.28 -33.87 -2.99
CA GLY A 194 -17.45 -33.16 -2.01
C GLY A 194 -16.71 -31.93 -2.54
N ARG A 195 -16.00 -32.12 -3.66
CA ARG A 195 -15.28 -31.02 -4.34
C ARG A 195 -16.22 -29.94 -4.85
N THR A 196 -17.34 -30.32 -5.43
CA THR A 196 -18.33 -29.37 -5.97
C THR A 196 -18.91 -28.53 -4.83
N LEU A 197 -19.29 -29.18 -3.74
CA LEU A 197 -19.78 -28.53 -2.54
C LEU A 197 -18.75 -27.56 -1.94
N GLN A 198 -17.51 -28.02 -1.76
CA GLN A 198 -16.42 -27.18 -1.26
C GLN A 198 -16.19 -25.95 -2.14
N ARG A 199 -16.19 -26.10 -3.46
CA ARG A 199 -16.03 -24.98 -4.40
C ARG A 199 -17.15 -23.94 -4.25
N LEU A 200 -18.38 -24.38 -4.05
CA LEU A 200 -19.52 -23.46 -3.87
C LEU A 200 -19.41 -22.67 -2.56
N PHE A 201 -19.01 -23.32 -1.47
CA PHE A 201 -18.74 -22.64 -0.21
C PHE A 201 -17.55 -21.68 -0.31
N GLU A 202 -16.49 -22.05 -1.02
CA GLU A 202 -15.33 -21.19 -1.25
C GLU A 202 -15.69 -19.99 -2.13
N ILE A 203 -16.52 -20.15 -3.16
CA ILE A 203 -17.06 -19.04 -3.95
C ILE A 203 -17.81 -18.06 -3.04
N GLU A 204 -18.65 -18.57 -2.13
CA GLU A 204 -19.42 -17.77 -1.19
C GLU A 204 -18.53 -17.01 -0.19
N ALA A 205 -17.53 -17.68 0.39
CA ALA A 205 -16.59 -17.07 1.31
C ALA A 205 -15.74 -15.99 0.63
N TYR A 206 -15.10 -16.36 -0.48
CA TYR A 206 -14.14 -15.49 -1.18
C TYR A 206 -14.82 -14.30 -1.86
N ARG A 207 -16.04 -14.45 -2.40
CA ARG A 207 -16.75 -13.28 -2.96
C ARG A 207 -17.02 -12.24 -1.87
N THR A 208 -17.40 -12.67 -0.67
CA THR A 208 -17.75 -11.77 0.42
C THR A 208 -16.50 -11.12 1.01
N LEU A 209 -15.43 -11.89 1.18
CA LEU A 209 -14.10 -11.40 1.59
C LEU A 209 -13.54 -10.37 0.59
N ALA A 210 -13.65 -10.64 -0.71
CA ALA A 210 -13.22 -9.69 -1.74
C ALA A 210 -14.01 -8.36 -1.65
N LEU A 211 -15.32 -8.44 -1.41
CA LEU A 211 -16.20 -7.26 -1.35
C LEU A 211 -16.02 -6.41 -0.09
N LEU A 212 -15.28 -6.88 0.94
CA LEU A 212 -14.89 -6.03 2.07
C LEU A 212 -14.08 -4.80 1.65
N ALA A 213 -13.44 -4.84 0.47
CA ALA A 213 -12.73 -3.68 -0.09
C ALA A 213 -13.67 -2.61 -0.66
N LEU A 214 -14.90 -2.96 -1.08
CA LEU A 214 -15.79 -2.04 -1.78
C LEU A 214 -16.21 -0.83 -0.95
N PRO A 215 -16.59 -0.97 0.35
CA PRO A 215 -16.88 0.18 1.19
C PRO A 215 -15.67 1.11 1.36
N ILE A 216 -14.45 0.57 1.37
CA ILE A 216 -13.21 1.36 1.43
C ILE A 216 -13.05 2.15 0.14
N ALA A 217 -13.20 1.51 -1.02
CA ALA A 217 -13.13 2.17 -2.32
C ALA A 217 -14.13 3.33 -2.43
N ARG A 218 -15.38 3.12 -2.00
CA ARG A 218 -16.43 4.14 -2.02
C ARG A 218 -16.12 5.33 -1.11
N ARG A 219 -15.49 5.13 0.04
CA ARG A 219 -15.05 6.22 0.93
C ARG A 219 -13.85 6.99 0.39
N GLN A 220 -12.92 6.31 -0.28
CA GLN A 220 -11.72 6.95 -0.84
C GLN A 220 -12.03 7.73 -2.13
N GLY A 221 -13.01 7.29 -2.92
CA GLY A 221 -13.35 7.90 -4.23
C GLY A 221 -13.47 9.44 -4.19
N PRO A 222 -14.33 10.03 -3.32
CA PRO A 222 -14.45 11.48 -3.23
C PRO A 222 -13.16 12.20 -2.80
N ARG A 223 -12.38 11.60 -1.90
CA ARG A 223 -11.10 12.18 -1.42
C ARG A 223 -10.08 12.23 -2.55
N ILE A 224 -9.97 11.16 -3.33
CA ILE A 224 -9.08 11.10 -4.51
C ILE A 224 -9.41 12.22 -5.50
N VAL A 225 -10.69 12.47 -5.78
CA VAL A 225 -11.11 13.55 -6.69
C VAL A 225 -10.68 14.93 -6.15
N GLN A 226 -10.77 15.15 -4.83
CA GLN A 226 -10.32 16.39 -4.21
C GLN A 226 -8.80 16.57 -4.30
N ILE A 227 -8.04 15.51 -4.04
CA ILE A 227 -6.57 15.50 -4.14
C ILE A 227 -6.13 15.74 -5.58
N GLU A 228 -6.76 15.09 -6.56
CA GLU A 228 -6.47 15.30 -7.99
C GLU A 228 -6.71 16.75 -8.41
N ALA A 229 -7.82 17.36 -7.98
CA ALA A 229 -8.13 18.76 -8.26
C ALA A 229 -7.12 19.72 -7.60
N ALA A 230 -6.77 19.48 -6.33
CA ALA A 230 -5.78 20.29 -5.62
C ALA A 230 -4.39 20.17 -6.27
N LEU A 231 -3.96 18.97 -6.63
CA LEU A 231 -2.69 18.74 -7.31
C LEU A 231 -2.64 19.43 -8.68
N ALA A 232 -3.73 19.40 -9.45
CA ALA A 232 -3.83 20.11 -10.72
C ALA A 232 -3.69 21.64 -10.55
N GLN A 233 -4.30 22.21 -9.51
CA GLN A 233 -4.17 23.65 -9.19
C GLN A 233 -2.74 24.01 -8.78
N LEU A 234 -2.11 23.20 -7.92
CA LEU A 234 -0.73 23.43 -7.48
C LEU A 234 0.26 23.33 -8.63
N THR A 235 0.12 22.32 -9.50
CA THR A 235 1.01 22.14 -10.66
C THR A 235 0.86 23.27 -11.68
N ASP A 236 -0.34 23.80 -11.91
CA ASP A 236 -0.59 24.99 -12.72
C ASP A 236 0.06 26.25 -12.11
N GLY A 237 -0.03 26.44 -10.78
CA GLY A 237 0.64 27.53 -10.07
C GLY A 237 2.18 27.46 -10.19
N ILE A 238 2.75 26.27 -10.02
CA ILE A 238 4.19 26.02 -10.21
C ILE A 238 4.62 26.38 -11.64
N ALA A 239 3.81 26.02 -12.64
CA ALA A 239 4.10 26.29 -14.05
C ALA A 239 4.03 27.78 -14.41
N ARG A 240 3.08 28.53 -13.84
CA ARG A 240 2.96 29.98 -14.06
C ARG A 240 4.00 30.81 -13.31
N GLY A 241 4.68 30.23 -12.32
CA GLY A 241 5.58 30.99 -11.45
C GLY A 241 4.85 31.82 -10.40
N GLU A 242 3.56 31.56 -10.18
CA GLU A 242 2.70 32.31 -9.26
C GLU A 242 2.71 31.69 -7.86
N GLY A 243 2.82 32.52 -6.83
CA GLY A 243 2.78 32.10 -5.43
C GLY A 243 4.16 31.98 -4.75
N ASP A 244 4.11 31.82 -3.43
CA ASP A 244 5.29 31.54 -2.60
C ASP A 244 5.64 30.06 -2.68
N ASP A 245 6.86 29.75 -3.12
CA ASP A 245 7.35 28.38 -3.27
C ASP A 245 7.30 27.61 -1.94
N GLU A 246 7.44 28.29 -0.79
CA GLU A 246 7.33 27.66 0.53
C GLU A 246 5.90 27.18 0.83
N VAL A 247 4.91 27.98 0.46
CA VAL A 247 3.48 27.63 0.60
C VAL A 247 3.12 26.47 -0.33
N LEU A 248 3.58 26.50 -1.58
CA LEU A 248 3.35 25.43 -2.55
C LEU A 248 3.96 24.10 -2.06
N LEU A 249 5.16 24.15 -1.48
CA LEU A 249 5.83 22.96 -0.94
C LEU A 249 5.09 22.40 0.28
N HIS A 250 4.58 23.26 1.15
CA HIS A 250 3.76 22.86 2.29
C HIS A 250 2.49 22.14 1.84
N GLU A 251 1.76 22.70 0.87
CA GLU A 251 0.55 22.07 0.34
C GLU A 251 0.83 20.74 -0.38
N LEU A 252 1.92 20.63 -1.15
CA LEU A 252 2.33 19.37 -1.76
C LEU A 252 2.68 18.31 -0.70
N THR A 253 3.38 18.71 0.36
CA THR A 253 3.71 17.81 1.48
C THR A 253 2.44 17.31 2.18
N ARG A 254 1.45 18.20 2.36
CA ARG A 254 0.14 17.84 2.91
C ARG A 254 -0.59 16.83 2.02
N LEU A 255 -0.63 17.06 0.71
CA LEU A 255 -1.24 16.12 -0.25
C LEU A 255 -0.50 14.77 -0.27
N ALA A 256 0.84 14.76 -0.21
CA ALA A 256 1.63 13.53 -0.14
C ALA A 256 1.24 12.71 1.10
N ALA A 257 1.18 13.35 2.27
CA ALA A 257 0.78 12.69 3.51
C ALA A 257 -0.65 12.14 3.44
N GLU A 258 -1.58 12.86 2.79
CA GLU A 258 -2.96 12.42 2.62
C GLU A 258 -3.05 11.18 1.70
N VAL A 259 -2.32 11.17 0.58
CA VAL A 259 -2.25 10.02 -0.33
C VAL A 259 -1.62 8.80 0.35
N GLU A 260 -0.49 8.98 1.03
CA GLU A 260 0.19 7.90 1.75
C GLU A 260 -0.66 7.32 2.87
N SER A 261 -1.39 8.16 3.61
CA SER A 261 -2.38 7.70 4.59
C SER A 261 -3.48 6.86 3.93
N GLY A 262 -3.98 7.30 2.77
CA GLY A 262 -4.94 6.55 1.97
C GLY A 262 -4.42 5.18 1.51
N LEU A 263 -3.19 5.13 1.01
CA LEU A 263 -2.51 3.90 0.58
C LEU A 263 -2.30 2.95 1.77
N ALA A 264 -1.66 3.40 2.84
CA ALA A 264 -1.35 2.57 4.01
C ALA A 264 -2.62 1.98 4.64
N ALA A 265 -3.71 2.75 4.71
CA ALA A 265 -4.97 2.29 5.29
C ALA A 265 -5.74 1.29 4.43
N SER A 266 -5.41 1.15 3.13
CA SER A 266 -6.24 0.38 2.18
C SER A 266 -5.49 -0.67 1.36
N GLN A 267 -4.16 -0.62 1.29
CA GLN A 267 -3.32 -1.48 0.46
C GLN A 267 -3.58 -2.97 0.69
N PHE A 268 -3.59 -3.40 1.96
CA PHE A 268 -3.84 -4.79 2.31
C PHE A 268 -5.19 -5.27 1.76
N ARG A 269 -6.27 -4.50 2.00
CA ARG A 269 -7.62 -4.89 1.60
C ARG A 269 -7.81 -4.88 0.09
N PHE A 270 -7.21 -3.94 -0.64
CA PHE A 270 -7.22 -3.94 -2.11
C PHE A 270 -6.40 -5.08 -2.70
N GLY A 271 -5.25 -5.42 -2.10
CA GLY A 271 -4.49 -6.61 -2.46
C GLY A 271 -5.28 -7.90 -2.25
N ALA A 272 -5.90 -8.04 -1.08
CA ALA A 272 -6.76 -9.17 -0.73
C ALA A 272 -7.96 -9.28 -1.68
N CYS A 273 -8.59 -8.16 -2.06
CA CYS A 273 -9.69 -8.12 -3.02
C CYS A 273 -9.33 -8.79 -4.35
N ARG A 274 -8.15 -8.48 -4.92
CA ARG A 274 -7.66 -9.09 -6.16
C ARG A 274 -7.38 -10.58 -5.98
N ALA A 275 -6.69 -10.95 -4.91
CA ALA A 275 -6.37 -12.36 -4.63
C ALA A 275 -7.64 -13.22 -4.46
N TYR A 276 -8.65 -12.70 -3.76
CA TYR A 276 -9.93 -13.39 -3.59
C TYR A 276 -10.77 -13.39 -4.87
N GLU A 277 -10.73 -12.35 -5.70
CA GLU A 277 -11.35 -12.38 -7.04
C GLU A 277 -10.78 -13.54 -7.87
N ASP A 278 -9.45 -13.67 -7.92
CA ASP A 278 -8.79 -14.74 -8.65
C ASP A 278 -9.21 -16.12 -8.15
N LEU A 279 -9.35 -16.30 -6.83
CA LEU A 279 -9.84 -17.54 -6.23
C LEU A 279 -11.30 -17.81 -6.62
N VAL A 280 -12.20 -16.82 -6.55
CA VAL A 280 -13.60 -16.97 -6.97
C VAL A 280 -13.66 -17.44 -8.43
N MET A 281 -12.97 -16.73 -9.33
CA MET A 281 -13.00 -17.05 -10.77
C MET A 281 -12.41 -18.43 -11.06
N ARG A 282 -11.32 -18.81 -10.37
CA ARG A 282 -10.73 -20.14 -10.48
C ARG A 282 -11.69 -21.23 -10.04
N ARG A 283 -12.41 -21.04 -8.92
CA ARG A 283 -13.39 -22.01 -8.43
C ARG A 283 -14.59 -22.16 -9.34
N ILE A 284 -15.07 -21.07 -9.93
CA ILE A 284 -16.12 -21.09 -10.95
C ILE A 284 -15.65 -21.86 -12.19
N ALA A 285 -14.47 -21.55 -12.73
CA ALA A 285 -13.91 -22.27 -13.88
C ALA A 285 -13.74 -23.78 -13.60
N GLU A 286 -13.32 -24.12 -12.38
CA GLU A 286 -13.19 -25.50 -11.93
C GLU A 286 -14.52 -26.28 -11.81
N LEU A 287 -15.67 -25.59 -11.70
CA LEU A 287 -16.99 -26.23 -11.76
C LEU A 287 -17.30 -26.78 -13.16
N ARG A 288 -16.62 -26.26 -14.20
CA ARG A 288 -16.84 -26.63 -15.61
C ARG A 288 -18.31 -26.45 -16.00
N GLU A 289 -18.79 -25.22 -15.82
CA GLU A 289 -20.19 -24.88 -16.05
C GLU A 289 -20.60 -25.08 -17.52
N GLN A 290 -21.75 -25.72 -17.71
CA GLN A 290 -22.49 -25.75 -18.97
C GLN A 290 -23.86 -25.11 -18.76
N ARG A 291 -24.32 -24.36 -19.75
CA ARG A 291 -25.53 -23.55 -19.65
C ARG A 291 -26.78 -24.42 -19.52
N LEU A 292 -27.61 -24.09 -18.53
CA LEU A 292 -28.99 -24.55 -18.44
C LEU A 292 -29.90 -23.61 -19.25
N SER A 293 -30.89 -24.18 -19.95
CA SER A 293 -31.83 -23.37 -20.73
C SER A 293 -32.61 -22.41 -19.82
N GLY A 294 -32.64 -21.13 -20.16
CA GLY A 294 -33.37 -20.11 -19.40
C GLY A 294 -32.75 -19.71 -18.06
N VAL A 295 -31.62 -20.29 -17.65
CA VAL A 295 -30.97 -20.00 -16.36
C VAL A 295 -29.54 -19.50 -16.60
N PRO A 296 -29.14 -18.34 -16.04
CA PRO A 296 -27.78 -17.84 -16.18
C PRO A 296 -26.80 -18.69 -15.33
N PRO A 297 -25.63 -19.08 -15.87
CA PRO A 297 -24.56 -19.70 -15.09
C PRO A 297 -24.07 -18.81 -13.94
N ILE A 298 -23.37 -19.42 -12.97
CA ILE A 298 -22.76 -18.70 -11.85
C ILE A 298 -21.71 -17.72 -12.36
N GLU A 299 -20.91 -18.11 -13.35
CA GLU A 299 -19.94 -17.22 -14.00
C GLU A 299 -20.61 -15.94 -14.54
N GLU A 300 -21.71 -16.08 -15.27
CA GLU A 300 -22.42 -14.95 -15.85
C GLU A 300 -23.02 -14.05 -14.75
N PHE A 301 -23.57 -14.66 -13.69
CA PHE A 301 -24.06 -13.92 -12.53
C PHE A 301 -22.94 -13.09 -11.87
N MET A 302 -21.77 -13.69 -11.66
CA MET A 302 -20.61 -13.05 -11.04
C MET A 302 -20.01 -11.97 -11.95
N ALA A 303 -19.94 -12.21 -13.26
CA ALA A 303 -19.44 -11.23 -14.21
C ALA A 303 -20.27 -9.93 -14.20
N ARG A 304 -21.59 -10.02 -14.00
CA ARG A 304 -22.47 -8.84 -14.00
C ARG A 304 -22.58 -8.14 -12.65
N ARG A 305 -22.35 -8.83 -11.53
CA ARG A 305 -22.65 -8.30 -10.18
C ARG A 305 -21.45 -8.22 -9.24
N PHE A 306 -20.48 -9.11 -9.39
CA PHE A 306 -19.29 -9.17 -8.55
C PHE A 306 -18.10 -8.44 -9.20
N ARG A 307 -17.77 -8.76 -10.46
CA ARG A 307 -16.62 -8.16 -11.16
C ARG A 307 -16.65 -6.63 -11.24
N PRO A 308 -17.78 -5.95 -11.48
CA PRO A 308 -17.81 -4.49 -11.52
C PRO A 308 -17.43 -3.85 -10.16
N ALA A 309 -17.81 -4.49 -9.05
CA ALA A 309 -17.42 -4.03 -7.72
C ALA A 309 -15.92 -4.19 -7.48
N VAL A 310 -15.34 -5.32 -7.91
CA VAL A 310 -13.88 -5.53 -7.81
C VAL A 310 -13.12 -4.55 -8.72
N ALA A 311 -13.60 -4.30 -9.94
CA ALA A 311 -13.02 -3.32 -10.85
C ALA A 311 -13.01 -1.91 -10.25
N THR A 312 -14.04 -1.55 -9.47
CA THR A 312 -14.07 -0.29 -8.71
C THR A 312 -12.94 -0.23 -7.69
N CYS A 313 -12.73 -1.30 -6.92
CA CYS A 313 -11.63 -1.41 -5.96
C CYS A 313 -10.25 -1.30 -6.64
N ALA A 314 -10.07 -1.99 -7.77
CA ALA A 314 -8.85 -1.93 -8.57
C ALA A 314 -8.57 -0.51 -9.09
N THR A 315 -9.59 0.17 -9.60
CA THR A 315 -9.48 1.54 -10.12
C THR A 315 -9.08 2.53 -9.03
N VAL A 316 -9.70 2.44 -7.84
CA VAL A 316 -9.35 3.28 -6.69
C VAL A 316 -7.93 3.01 -6.22
N SER A 317 -7.52 1.75 -6.13
CA SER A 317 -6.15 1.37 -5.79
C SER A 317 -5.15 1.97 -6.78
N GLN A 318 -5.42 1.89 -8.08
CA GLN A 318 -4.53 2.43 -9.10
C GLN A 318 -4.43 3.96 -9.00
N ARG A 319 -5.56 4.67 -8.87
CA ARG A 319 -5.58 6.13 -8.76
C ARG A 319 -4.78 6.65 -7.55
N LEU A 320 -4.79 5.93 -6.43
CA LEU A 320 -3.96 6.29 -5.27
C LEU A 320 -2.46 6.15 -5.57
N HIS A 321 -2.04 5.11 -6.28
CA HIS A 321 -0.63 4.95 -6.69
C HIS A 321 -0.23 6.03 -7.70
N ASP A 322 -1.06 6.26 -8.73
CA ASP A 322 -0.82 7.32 -9.73
C ASP A 322 -0.73 8.70 -9.07
N LEU A 323 -1.55 8.98 -8.06
CA LEU A 323 -1.48 10.22 -7.28
C LEU A 323 -0.17 10.34 -6.51
N SER A 324 0.28 9.27 -5.85
CA SER A 324 1.54 9.27 -5.09
C SER A 324 2.72 9.62 -6.01
N GLU A 325 2.78 8.99 -7.19
CA GLU A 325 3.81 9.28 -8.20
C GLU A 325 3.75 10.74 -8.69
N ARG A 326 2.55 11.25 -9.01
CA ARG A 326 2.39 12.63 -9.50
C ARG A 326 2.73 13.68 -8.43
N VAL A 327 2.37 13.43 -7.17
CA VAL A 327 2.72 14.33 -6.05
C VAL A 327 4.23 14.32 -5.81
N ALA A 328 4.89 13.16 -5.89
CA ALA A 328 6.34 13.05 -5.78
C ALA A 328 7.04 13.83 -6.91
N GLN A 329 6.55 13.69 -8.15
CA GLN A 329 7.09 14.42 -9.29
C GLN A 329 6.91 15.94 -9.15
N ALA A 330 5.72 16.41 -8.76
CA ALA A 330 5.46 17.84 -8.53
C ALA A 330 6.35 18.41 -7.43
N SER A 331 6.54 17.66 -6.34
CA SER A 331 7.43 18.04 -5.24
C SER A 331 8.88 18.16 -5.70
N ALA A 332 9.38 17.20 -6.49
CA ALA A 332 10.74 17.23 -7.02
C ALA A 332 10.99 18.43 -7.94
N LEU A 333 10.03 18.77 -8.81
CA LEU A 333 10.12 19.94 -9.68
C LEU A 333 10.16 21.25 -8.89
N LEU A 334 9.31 21.37 -7.86
CA LEU A 334 9.29 22.56 -7.02
C LEU A 334 10.59 22.71 -6.21
N SER A 335 11.09 21.64 -5.59
CA SER A 335 12.39 21.67 -4.90
C SER A 335 13.52 22.11 -5.82
N THR A 336 13.57 21.56 -7.04
CA THR A 336 14.57 21.95 -8.04
C THR A 336 14.49 23.44 -8.38
N ARG A 337 13.27 23.98 -8.53
CA ARG A 337 13.06 25.42 -8.79
C ARG A 337 13.50 26.30 -7.62
N VAL A 338 13.18 25.90 -6.39
CA VAL A 338 13.60 26.59 -5.16
C VAL A 338 15.12 26.63 -5.06
N ASP A 339 15.78 25.50 -5.31
CA ASP A 339 17.24 25.40 -5.26
C ASP A 339 17.91 26.31 -6.29
N ILE A 340 17.42 26.33 -7.53
CA ILE A 340 17.90 27.26 -8.58
C ILE A 340 17.70 28.72 -8.15
N THR A 341 16.56 29.04 -7.54
CA THR A 341 16.25 30.41 -7.10
C THR A 341 17.17 30.85 -5.96
N ARG A 342 17.43 29.97 -4.99
CA ARG A 342 18.38 30.20 -3.89
C ARG A 342 19.81 30.35 -4.41
N GLU A 343 20.22 29.53 -5.38
CA GLU A 343 21.54 29.63 -5.99
C GLU A 343 21.73 30.97 -6.72
N ARG A 344 20.71 31.42 -7.48
CA ARG A 344 20.72 32.75 -8.13
C ARG A 344 20.82 33.89 -7.12
N GLN A 345 20.09 33.81 -6.00
CA GLN A 345 20.17 34.80 -4.92
C GLN A 345 21.58 34.83 -4.28
N ASN A 346 22.16 33.67 -4.02
CA ASN A 346 23.53 33.57 -3.49
C ASN A 346 24.57 34.16 -4.45
N GLN A 347 24.48 33.84 -5.75
CA GLN A 347 25.36 34.41 -6.76
C GLN A 347 25.22 35.95 -6.84
N ALA A 348 23.99 36.46 -6.78
CA ALA A 348 23.74 37.91 -6.79
C ALA A 348 24.31 38.59 -5.53
N LEU A 349 24.20 37.94 -4.36
CA LEU A 349 24.76 38.43 -3.11
C LEU A 349 26.29 38.50 -3.18
N LEU A 350 26.95 37.44 -3.64
CA LEU A 350 28.40 37.40 -3.85
C LEU A 350 28.87 38.46 -4.85
N ALA A 351 28.15 38.65 -5.96
CA ALA A 351 28.45 39.71 -6.93
C ALA A 351 28.30 41.11 -6.32
N SER A 352 27.33 41.32 -5.41
CA SER A 352 27.17 42.58 -4.69
C SER A 352 28.30 42.84 -3.68
N MET A 353 28.84 41.78 -3.07
CA MET A 353 29.97 41.85 -2.16
C MET A 353 31.25 42.18 -2.91
N ASP A 354 31.52 41.50 -4.03
CA ASP A 354 32.69 41.79 -4.88
C ASP A 354 32.68 43.25 -5.39
N ARG A 355 31.51 43.75 -5.83
CA ARG A 355 31.38 45.17 -6.19
C ARG A 355 31.69 46.11 -5.03
N ARG A 356 31.19 45.82 -3.82
CA ARG A 356 31.46 46.63 -2.63
C ARG A 356 32.93 46.59 -2.23
N ALA A 357 33.56 45.42 -2.27
CA ALA A 357 35.00 45.26 -2.02
C ALA A 357 35.85 46.06 -3.02
N LYS A 358 35.53 46.00 -4.33
CA LYS A 358 36.20 46.80 -5.37
C LYS A 358 36.05 48.30 -5.15
N LEU A 359 34.87 48.76 -4.71
CA LEU A 359 34.64 50.17 -4.36
C LEU A 359 35.46 50.61 -3.15
N GLN A 360 35.52 49.78 -2.11
CA GLN A 360 36.35 50.03 -0.92
C GLN A 360 37.84 50.09 -1.29
N LEU A 361 38.32 49.18 -2.14
CA LEU A 361 39.69 49.20 -2.66
C LEU A 361 39.99 50.50 -3.43
N ARG A 362 39.09 50.95 -4.30
CA ARG A 362 39.27 52.21 -5.04
C ARG A 362 39.32 53.42 -4.11
N LEU A 363 38.44 53.48 -3.12
CA LEU A 363 38.44 54.56 -2.12
C LEU A 363 39.74 54.57 -1.31
N GLN A 364 40.20 53.40 -0.87
CA GLN A 364 41.48 53.26 -0.17
C GLN A 364 42.64 53.72 -1.06
N GLN A 365 42.66 53.31 -2.33
CA GLN A 365 43.67 53.76 -3.29
C GLN A 365 43.64 55.28 -3.53
N THR A 366 42.46 55.91 -3.51
CA THR A 366 42.37 57.38 -3.59
C THR A 366 42.93 58.07 -2.35
N VAL A 367 42.69 57.52 -1.16
CA VAL A 367 43.26 58.04 0.10
C VAL A 367 44.78 57.86 0.14
N GLU A 368 45.29 56.72 -0.36
CA GLU A 368 46.72 56.50 -0.53
C GLU A 368 47.35 57.50 -1.51
N GLY A 369 46.64 57.87 -2.59
CA GLY A 369 47.11 58.90 -3.52
C GLY A 369 47.26 60.27 -2.85
N LEU A 370 46.32 60.62 -1.97
CA LEU A 370 46.37 61.86 -1.19
C LEU A 370 47.47 61.83 -0.12
N SER A 371 47.73 60.68 0.51
CA SER A 371 48.79 60.56 1.52
C SER A 371 50.19 60.78 0.94
N VAL A 372 50.43 60.41 -0.33
CA VAL A 372 51.68 60.74 -1.03
C VAL A 372 51.91 62.25 -1.08
N ALA A 373 50.89 63.04 -1.38
CA ALA A 373 51.01 64.50 -1.40
C ALA A 373 51.32 65.06 0.01
N ALA A 374 50.65 64.56 1.05
CA ALA A 374 50.90 64.95 2.43
C ALA A 374 52.33 64.58 2.89
N ILE A 375 52.81 63.37 2.59
CA ILE A 375 54.16 62.91 2.92
C ILE A 375 55.22 63.77 2.22
N CYS A 376 55.03 64.07 0.93
CA CYS A 376 55.94 64.94 0.18
C CYS A 376 56.04 66.33 0.83
N TYR A 377 54.91 66.90 1.26
CA TYR A 377 54.88 68.19 1.95
C TYR A 377 55.63 68.14 3.30
N TYR A 378 55.36 67.15 4.15
CA TYR A 378 56.02 67.01 5.44
C TYR A 378 57.53 66.76 5.32
N VAL A 379 57.96 65.90 4.40
CA VAL A 379 59.39 65.59 4.19
C VAL A 379 60.13 66.79 3.61
N ALA A 380 59.54 67.50 2.63
CA ALA A 380 60.13 68.74 2.12
C ALA A 380 60.25 69.81 3.24
N GLY A 381 59.25 69.89 4.12
CA GLY A 381 59.28 70.73 5.32
C GLY A 381 60.43 70.35 6.27
N LEU A 382 60.62 69.06 6.56
CA LEU A 382 61.73 68.57 7.38
C LEU A 382 63.10 68.90 6.78
N VAL A 383 63.27 68.72 5.47
CA VAL A 383 64.51 69.09 4.76
C VAL A 383 64.75 70.59 4.86
N GLY A 384 63.70 71.41 4.71
CA GLY A 384 63.78 72.86 4.90
C GLY A 384 64.20 73.27 6.31
N TYR A 385 63.64 72.63 7.35
CA TYR A 385 64.07 72.87 8.73
C TYR A 385 65.52 72.43 8.99
N GLY A 386 65.92 71.27 8.47
CA GLY A 386 67.30 70.78 8.55
C GLY A 386 68.30 71.71 7.84
N ALA A 387 67.96 72.20 6.64
CA ALA A 387 68.77 73.16 5.90
C ALA A 387 68.92 74.49 6.64
N LYS A 388 67.86 74.97 7.30
CA LYS A 388 67.92 76.15 8.17
C LYS A 388 68.80 75.92 9.40
N GLY A 389 68.74 74.72 10.00
CA GLY A 389 69.62 74.33 11.11
C GLY A 389 71.11 74.27 10.72
N LEU A 390 71.43 73.71 9.55
CA LEU A 390 72.80 73.67 9.01
C LEU A 390 73.34 75.07 8.68
N LYS A 391 72.49 75.96 8.14
CA LYS A 391 72.83 77.37 7.92
C LYS A 391 73.13 78.10 9.23
N ALA A 392 72.36 77.83 10.29
CA ALA A 392 72.62 78.37 11.63
C ALA A 392 73.91 77.80 12.28
N GLY A 393 74.33 76.60 11.88
CA GLY A 393 75.58 75.94 12.32
C GLY A 393 76.87 76.36 11.58
N GLY A 394 76.82 77.37 10.70
CA GLY A 394 78.02 77.96 10.08
C GLY A 394 78.42 77.42 8.70
N LEU A 395 77.63 76.52 8.08
CA LEU A 395 77.87 76.06 6.71
C LEU A 395 77.24 77.03 5.68
N PRO A 396 77.95 77.41 4.60
CA PRO A 396 77.48 78.36 3.59
C PRO A 396 76.50 77.71 2.60
N VAL A 397 75.30 77.36 3.09
CA VAL A 397 74.29 76.66 2.30
C VAL A 397 73.07 77.56 2.05
N ASN A 398 72.62 77.65 0.80
CA ASN A 398 71.41 78.39 0.45
C ASN A 398 70.17 77.52 0.71
N ALA A 399 69.57 77.71 1.89
CA ALA A 399 68.43 76.93 2.37
C ALA A 399 67.22 76.94 1.43
N ASP A 400 66.96 78.04 0.71
CA ASP A 400 65.78 78.15 -0.18
C ASP A 400 65.99 77.34 -1.46
N LEU A 401 67.20 77.36 -2.01
CA LEU A 401 67.56 76.60 -3.21
C LEU A 401 67.56 75.09 -2.93
N LEU A 402 68.04 74.70 -1.74
CA LEU A 402 68.10 73.30 -1.31
C LEU A 402 66.70 72.73 -1.02
N THR A 403 65.83 73.51 -0.38
CA THR A 403 64.42 73.15 -0.18
C THR A 403 63.70 73.02 -1.51
N GLY A 404 63.86 73.99 -2.43
CA GLY A 404 63.26 73.94 -3.77
C GLY A 404 63.71 72.74 -4.61
N LEU A 405 65.01 72.40 -4.57
CA LEU A 405 65.54 71.24 -5.30
C LEU A 405 65.10 69.90 -4.68
N SER A 406 64.86 69.88 -3.37
CA SER A 406 64.43 68.67 -2.66
C SER A 406 63.00 68.23 -2.99
N ILE A 407 62.10 69.16 -3.34
CA ILE A 407 60.68 68.86 -3.62
C ILE A 407 60.50 67.84 -4.75
N PRO A 408 61.06 68.04 -5.97
CA PRO A 408 60.92 67.07 -7.06
C PRO A 408 61.63 65.75 -6.74
N LEU A 409 62.74 65.80 -6.00
CA LEU A 409 63.54 64.61 -5.67
C LEU A 409 62.83 63.73 -4.63
N VAL A 410 62.23 64.34 -3.60
CA VAL A 410 61.37 63.68 -2.61
C VAL A 410 60.10 63.14 -3.25
N ALA A 411 59.45 63.91 -4.14
CA ALA A 411 58.26 63.45 -4.84
C ALA A 411 58.54 62.18 -5.67
N VAL A 412 59.64 62.17 -6.43
CA VAL A 412 60.06 60.98 -7.18
C VAL A 412 60.40 59.82 -6.24
N ALA A 413 61.14 60.07 -5.15
CA ALA A 413 61.51 59.04 -4.19
C ALA A 413 60.29 58.40 -3.50
N VAL A 414 59.31 59.20 -3.05
CA VAL A 414 58.09 58.70 -2.40
C VAL A 414 57.23 57.92 -3.40
N VAL A 415 57.07 58.41 -4.63
CA VAL A 415 56.32 57.69 -5.67
C VAL A 415 57.00 56.35 -6.01
N LEU A 416 58.32 56.32 -6.11
CA LEU A 416 59.08 55.08 -6.35
C LEU A 416 58.97 54.11 -5.18
N ALA A 417 59.06 54.61 -3.94
CA ALA A 417 58.92 53.80 -2.73
C ALA A 417 57.52 53.15 -2.64
N VAL A 418 56.46 53.94 -2.86
CA VAL A 418 55.08 53.44 -2.87
C VAL A 418 54.85 52.45 -4.01
N ARG A 419 55.34 52.74 -5.22
CA ARG A 419 55.26 51.81 -6.36
C ARG A 419 56.01 50.49 -6.08
N ARG A 420 57.16 50.56 -5.41
CA ARG A 420 57.96 49.37 -5.06
C ARG A 420 57.30 48.55 -3.96
N ALA A 421 56.68 49.19 -2.97
CA ALA A 421 55.89 48.51 -1.94
C ALA A 421 54.67 47.80 -2.56
N ARG A 422 53.93 48.47 -3.46
CA ARG A 422 52.81 47.85 -4.19
C ARG A 422 53.22 46.64 -5.01
N ARG A 423 54.35 46.71 -5.71
CA ARG A 423 54.87 45.56 -6.49
C ARG A 423 55.27 44.37 -5.62
N ARG A 424 55.69 44.59 -4.36
CA ARG A 424 56.00 43.50 -3.43
C ARG A 424 54.74 42.83 -2.90
N VAL A 425 53.75 43.62 -2.49
CA VAL A 425 52.46 43.08 -2.00
C VAL A 425 51.72 42.31 -3.10
N ALA A 426 51.69 42.84 -4.33
CA ALA A 426 51.08 42.15 -5.46
C ALA A 426 51.84 40.87 -5.89
N ALA A 427 53.13 40.76 -5.56
CA ALA A 427 53.90 39.54 -5.83
C ALA A 427 53.68 38.47 -4.75
N ASP A 428 53.47 38.85 -3.49
CA ASP A 428 53.09 37.93 -2.40
C ASP A 428 51.67 37.36 -2.60
N GLU A 429 50.71 38.18 -3.04
CA GLU A 429 49.34 37.70 -3.35
C GLU A 429 49.28 36.73 -4.55
N ALA A 430 50.26 36.76 -5.47
CA ALA A 430 50.33 35.85 -6.60
C ALA A 430 51.05 34.53 -6.29
N ALA A 431 51.67 34.42 -5.10
CA ALA A 431 52.43 33.27 -4.65
C ALA A 431 51.65 32.38 -3.65
N HIS A 432 50.40 32.73 -3.35
CA HIS A 432 49.43 31.95 -2.57
C HIS A 432 48.17 31.75 -3.42
#